data_AF-M9R6F2-F1
#
_entry.id   AF-M9R6F2-F1
#
_cell.length_a   1.000
_cell.length_b   1.000
_cell.length_c   1.000
_cell.angle_alpha   90.00
_cell.angle_beta   90.00
_cell.angle_gamma   90.00
#
_symmetry.space_group_name_H-M   'P 1'
#
loop_
_entity.id
_entity.type
_entity.pdbx_description
1 polymer ?
#
loop_
_entity_poly.entity_id
_entity_poly.type
_entity_poly.pdbx_seq_one_letter_code
_entity_poly.pdbx_strand_id
1 'polypeptide(L)'
;MRNEDTNKSPVCTICGTEDFSDCGHLVADLDVTFFECEGGALSDKFHDFVDILETAFSSSVNQGQNFQTNFGFYQAHINELWRSVDNHAEGGSEDVVGDGSIFFGLIATLLLDAGANEYLGPVVIDGGPGCSSACRLFFSEAPENTVTEMYNLLATTFTNATAATSSN
;
A
#
# COMPACT_ATOMS: atom_id res chain seq x y z
N MET A 1 17.61 -8.99 -6.76
CA MET A 1 16.26 -9.45 -6.41
C MET A 1 16.03 -10.84 -6.98
N ARG A 2 15.43 -11.76 -6.21
CA ARG A 2 15.08 -13.12 -6.64
C ARG A 2 13.81 -13.61 -5.96
N ASN A 3 13.15 -14.58 -6.56
CA ASN A 3 12.13 -15.38 -5.90
C ASN A 3 12.81 -16.35 -4.92
N GLU A 4 12.40 -16.33 -3.66
CA GLU A 4 13.04 -17.08 -2.57
C GLU A 4 12.95 -18.60 -2.77
N ASP A 5 11.77 -19.09 -3.16
CA ASP A 5 11.47 -20.52 -3.31
C ASP A 5 12.21 -21.17 -4.50
N THR A 6 12.37 -20.41 -5.59
CA THR A 6 12.87 -20.94 -6.86
C THR A 6 14.29 -20.47 -7.19
N ASN A 7 14.79 -19.47 -6.46
CA ASN A 7 16.07 -18.80 -6.70
C ASN A 7 16.20 -18.20 -8.11
N LYS A 8 15.08 -17.92 -8.78
CA LYS A 8 15.00 -17.29 -10.11
C LYS A 8 14.63 -15.83 -10.02
N SER A 9 14.95 -15.04 -11.04
CA SER A 9 14.47 -13.66 -11.16
C SER A 9 12.94 -13.64 -11.24
N PRO A 10 12.25 -12.71 -10.56
CA PRO A 10 10.85 -12.44 -10.85
C PRO A 10 10.70 -11.92 -12.27
N VAL A 11 9.52 -12.08 -12.85
CA VAL A 11 9.19 -11.65 -14.21
C VAL A 11 8.02 -10.70 -14.18
N CYS A 12 7.98 -9.78 -15.15
CA CYS A 12 6.80 -8.96 -15.39
C CYS A 12 5.60 -9.88 -15.68
N THR A 13 4.51 -9.73 -14.93
CA THR A 13 3.30 -10.55 -15.10
C THR A 13 2.51 -10.21 -16.38
N ILE A 14 2.83 -9.08 -17.03
CA ILE A 14 2.18 -8.62 -18.27
C ILE A 14 2.88 -9.17 -19.52
N CYS A 15 4.20 -9.00 -19.63
CA CYS A 15 4.95 -9.38 -20.84
C CYS A 15 5.99 -10.50 -20.65
N GLY A 16 6.20 -10.96 -19.41
CA GLY A 16 7.06 -12.11 -19.09
C GLY A 16 8.56 -11.85 -19.10
N THR A 17 9.02 -10.60 -19.26
CA THR A 17 10.45 -10.28 -19.21
C THR A 17 10.98 -10.30 -17.77
N GLU A 18 12.23 -10.75 -17.60
CA GLU A 18 12.97 -10.66 -16.33
C GLU A 18 13.48 -9.23 -16.07
N ASP A 19 13.68 -8.45 -17.13
CA ASP A 19 14.07 -7.04 -17.05
C ASP A 19 12.82 -6.14 -16.95
N PHE A 20 12.09 -6.33 -15.86
CA PHE A 20 10.78 -5.72 -15.68
C PHE A 20 10.84 -4.23 -15.37
N SER A 21 11.99 -3.71 -14.92
CA SER A 21 12.22 -2.26 -14.73
C SER A 21 12.13 -1.50 -16.05
N ASP A 22 12.59 -2.11 -17.14
CA ASP A 22 12.70 -1.45 -18.45
C ASP A 22 11.48 -1.69 -19.35
N CYS A 23 10.58 -2.60 -18.95
CA CYS A 23 9.45 -3.03 -19.77
C CYS A 23 8.26 -2.06 -19.76
N GLY A 24 8.27 -1.07 -18.86
CA GLY A 24 7.23 -0.05 -18.76
C GLY A 24 5.91 -0.50 -18.12
N HIS A 25 5.84 -1.70 -17.54
CA HIS A 25 4.63 -2.21 -16.88
C HIS A 25 4.69 -2.17 -15.35
N LEU A 26 5.83 -1.80 -14.74
CA LEU A 26 5.99 -1.77 -13.29
C LEU A 26 5.20 -0.60 -12.68
N VAL A 27 4.24 -0.93 -11.81
CA VAL A 27 3.44 0.06 -11.06
C VAL A 27 4.16 0.41 -9.77
N ALA A 28 4.57 -0.60 -9.01
CA ALA A 28 5.26 -0.43 -7.74
C ALA A 28 6.16 -1.63 -7.45
N ASP A 29 7.37 -1.34 -7.00
CA ASP A 29 8.25 -2.25 -6.25
C ASP A 29 8.21 -1.82 -4.79
N LEU A 30 7.49 -2.58 -3.96
CA LEU A 30 7.28 -2.25 -2.55
C LEU A 30 8.23 -3.10 -1.68
N ASP A 31 9.17 -2.44 -1.00
CA ASP A 31 9.96 -3.06 0.06
C ASP A 31 9.09 -3.12 1.32
N VAL A 32 8.61 -4.31 1.65
CA VAL A 32 7.72 -4.50 2.82
C VAL A 32 8.51 -4.61 4.14
N THR A 33 9.84 -4.62 4.07
CA THR A 33 10.72 -4.71 5.26
C THR A 33 11.06 -3.32 5.77
N PHE A 34 11.39 -2.40 4.86
CA PHE A 34 11.75 -1.03 5.17
C PHE A 34 10.63 -0.04 4.91
N PHE A 35 9.51 -0.49 4.36
CA PHE A 35 8.33 0.32 4.06
C PHE A 35 8.64 1.45 3.06
N GLU A 36 9.33 1.09 1.98
CA GLU A 36 9.71 1.99 0.89
C GLU A 36 9.15 1.52 -0.47
N CYS A 37 9.03 2.43 -1.43
CA CYS A 37 8.73 2.10 -2.81
C CYS A 37 9.96 2.39 -3.68
N GLU A 38 10.63 1.32 -4.09
CA GLU A 38 11.95 1.35 -4.73
C GLU A 38 11.88 1.60 -6.25
N GLY A 39 10.69 1.51 -6.84
CA GLY A 39 10.52 1.72 -8.27
C GLY A 39 9.09 1.59 -8.79
N GLY A 40 8.95 1.80 -10.10
CA GLY A 40 7.67 1.81 -10.80
C GLY A 40 7.02 3.19 -10.87
N ALA A 41 5.86 3.29 -11.51
CA ALA A 41 5.14 4.56 -11.67
C ALA A 41 4.74 5.24 -10.35
N LEU A 42 4.63 4.47 -9.24
CA LEU A 42 4.29 5.01 -7.93
C LEU A 42 5.49 5.64 -7.22
N SER A 43 6.73 5.22 -7.47
CA SER A 43 7.89 5.58 -6.64
C SER A 43 8.11 7.08 -6.49
N ASP A 44 8.01 7.83 -7.59
CA ASP A 44 8.21 9.28 -7.62
C ASP A 44 7.16 10.06 -6.82
N LYS A 45 6.00 9.44 -6.58
CA LYS A 45 4.85 10.04 -5.88
C LYS A 45 4.58 9.36 -4.54
N PHE A 46 5.44 8.43 -4.13
CA PHE A 46 5.16 7.53 -3.02
C PHE A 46 5.04 8.26 -1.69
N HIS A 47 5.98 9.16 -1.39
CA HIS A 47 5.91 9.97 -0.16
C HIS A 47 4.66 10.85 -0.12
N ASP A 48 4.33 11.54 -1.22
CA ASP A 48 3.10 12.33 -1.32
C ASP A 48 1.85 11.46 -1.10
N PHE A 49 1.85 10.23 -1.63
CA PHE A 49 0.75 9.29 -1.42
C PHE A 49 0.62 8.90 0.06
N VAL A 50 1.74 8.58 0.73
CA VAL A 50 1.77 8.21 2.14
C VAL A 50 1.27 9.38 3.00
N ASP A 51 1.74 10.61 2.76
CA ASP A 51 1.29 11.80 3.49
C ASP A 51 -0.21 12.03 3.37
N ILE A 52 -0.77 11.85 2.16
CA ILE A 52 -2.22 11.97 1.93
C ILE A 52 -2.97 10.88 2.68
N LEU A 53 -2.48 9.64 2.64
CA LEU A 53 -3.08 8.51 3.34
C LEU A 53 -3.05 8.70 4.86
N GLU A 54 -1.92 9.10 5.43
CA GLU A 54 -1.76 9.37 6.87
C GLU A 54 -2.66 10.53 7.32
N THR A 55 -2.70 11.61 6.55
CA THR A 55 -3.58 12.77 6.82
C THR A 55 -5.04 12.34 6.83
N ALA A 56 -5.45 11.57 5.83
CA ALA A 56 -6.83 11.14 5.69
C ALA A 56 -7.21 10.15 6.81
N PHE A 57 -6.30 9.23 7.15
CA PHE A 57 -6.43 8.29 8.27
C PHE A 57 -6.62 9.03 9.60
N SER A 58 -5.70 9.95 9.91
CA SER A 58 -5.70 10.73 11.16
C SER A 58 -6.97 11.58 11.29
N SER A 59 -7.39 12.22 10.21
CA SER A 59 -8.61 13.03 10.17
C SER A 59 -9.86 12.20 10.46
N SER A 60 -9.95 10.99 9.91
CA SER A 60 -11.09 10.10 10.16
C SER A 60 -11.13 9.58 11.60
N VAL A 61 -9.99 9.24 12.20
CA VAL A 61 -9.93 8.83 13.61
C VAL A 61 -10.42 9.97 14.51
N ASN A 62 -9.89 11.18 14.30
CA ASN A 62 -10.27 12.36 15.10
C ASN A 62 -11.76 12.72 14.99
N GLN A 63 -12.43 12.31 13.92
CA GLN A 63 -13.86 12.52 13.71
C GLN A 63 -14.73 11.36 14.25
N GLY A 64 -14.13 10.34 14.87
CA GLY A 64 -14.84 9.15 15.34
C GLY A 64 -15.49 8.35 14.20
N GLN A 65 -15.01 8.53 12.97
CA GLN A 65 -15.53 7.83 11.80
C GLN A 65 -14.89 6.45 11.72
N ASN A 66 -15.75 5.43 11.62
CA ASN A 66 -15.33 4.07 11.29
C ASN A 66 -15.30 3.92 9.76
N PHE A 67 -14.20 3.40 9.23
CA PHE A 67 -14.11 3.05 7.81
C PHE A 67 -15.15 2.00 7.44
N GLN A 68 -16.14 2.40 6.65
CA GLN A 68 -17.02 1.48 5.94
C GLN A 68 -16.52 1.26 4.52
N THR A 69 -15.28 0.83 4.38
CA THR A 69 -14.80 0.23 3.13
C THR A 69 -14.71 -1.27 3.31
N ASN A 70 -14.76 -1.98 2.19
CA ASN A 70 -14.54 -3.42 2.15
C ASN A 70 -13.13 -3.65 1.63
N PHE A 71 -12.12 -3.52 2.49
CA PHE A 71 -10.71 -3.79 2.15
C PHE A 71 -10.43 -5.30 2.01
N GLY A 72 -11.46 -6.09 1.71
CA GLY A 72 -11.42 -7.53 1.56
C GLY A 72 -10.68 -8.21 2.72
N PHE A 73 -9.59 -8.90 2.39
CA PHE A 73 -8.76 -9.66 3.33
C PHE A 73 -8.15 -8.79 4.45
N TYR A 74 -7.88 -7.52 4.19
CA TYR A 74 -7.19 -6.63 5.13
C TYR A 74 -8.13 -5.88 6.07
N GLN A 75 -9.45 -6.03 5.92
CA GLN A 75 -10.43 -5.31 6.75
C GLN A 75 -10.20 -5.52 8.25
N ALA A 76 -9.88 -6.74 8.66
CA ALA A 76 -9.63 -7.06 10.07
C ALA A 76 -8.39 -6.34 10.61
N HIS A 77 -7.30 -6.32 9.85
CA HIS A 77 -6.04 -5.65 10.23
C HIS A 77 -6.20 -4.13 10.24
N ILE A 78 -6.92 -3.57 9.26
CA ILE A 78 -7.20 -2.12 9.22
C ILE A 78 -8.09 -1.72 10.40
N ASN A 79 -9.07 -2.55 10.80
CA ASN A 79 -9.86 -2.32 12.00
C ASN A 79 -9.03 -2.43 13.29
N GLU A 80 -8.03 -3.32 13.34
CA GLU A 80 -7.09 -3.41 14.47
C GLU A 80 -6.18 -2.18 14.55
N LEU A 81 -5.70 -1.67 13.42
CA LEU A 81 -5.00 -0.39 13.36
C LEU A 81 -5.92 0.74 13.84
N TRP A 82 -7.17 0.76 13.40
CA TRP A 82 -8.16 1.73 13.87
C TRP A 82 -8.27 1.76 15.40
N ARG A 83 -8.37 0.56 16.00
CA ARG A 83 -8.40 0.41 17.46
C ARG A 83 -7.09 0.80 18.12
N SER A 84 -5.94 0.51 17.51
CA SER A 84 -4.64 0.87 18.10
C SER A 84 -4.46 2.38 18.14
N VAL A 85 -4.90 3.08 17.10
CA VAL A 85 -4.86 4.54 17.00
C VAL A 85 -5.88 5.21 17.91
N ASP A 86 -7.12 4.71 17.99
CA ASP A 86 -8.16 5.22 18.89
C ASP A 86 -7.70 5.14 20.37
N ASN A 87 -7.09 4.02 20.76
CA ASN A 87 -6.49 3.85 22.10
C ASN A 87 -5.31 4.81 22.38
N HIS A 88 -4.59 5.28 21.35
CA HIS A 88 -3.51 6.26 21.50
C HIS A 88 -4.04 7.70 21.56
N ALA A 89 -5.08 8.02 20.79
CA ALA A 89 -5.73 9.33 20.80
C ALA A 89 -6.34 9.67 22.17
N GLU A 90 -6.89 8.68 22.89
CA GLU A 90 -7.35 8.84 24.28
C GLU A 90 -6.22 9.12 25.29
N GLY A 91 -4.96 8.80 24.94
CA GLY A 91 -3.78 8.93 25.81
C GLY A 91 -3.03 10.26 25.71
N GLY A 92 -3.35 11.13 24.75
CA GLY A 92 -2.72 12.45 24.60
C GLY A 92 -1.29 12.46 24.07
N SER A 93 -0.84 11.40 23.39
CA SER A 93 0.45 11.39 22.67
C SER A 93 0.27 11.97 21.26
N GLU A 94 1.15 12.90 20.86
CA GLU A 94 1.06 13.64 19.58
C GLU A 94 1.42 12.79 18.34
N ASP A 95 2.07 11.63 18.52
CA ASP A 95 2.51 10.79 17.41
C ASP A 95 1.78 9.42 17.42
N VAL A 96 0.91 9.23 16.44
CA VAL A 96 0.40 7.91 16.08
C VAL A 96 1.43 7.26 15.17
N VAL A 97 2.29 6.41 15.73
CA VAL A 97 3.16 5.56 14.90
C VAL A 97 2.31 4.40 14.39
N GLY A 98 1.68 4.57 13.23
CA GLY A 98 0.95 3.47 12.62
C GLY A 98 1.91 2.35 12.21
N ASP A 99 1.45 1.11 12.34
CA ASP A 99 2.23 -0.06 11.95
C ASP A 99 2.45 -0.03 10.43
N GLY A 100 3.70 0.18 10.00
CA GLY A 100 4.08 0.26 8.59
C GLY A 100 3.62 -0.94 7.77
N SER A 101 3.51 -2.12 8.39
CA SER A 101 3.02 -3.33 7.72
C SER A 101 1.55 -3.23 7.33
N ILE A 102 0.74 -2.52 8.12
CA ILE A 102 -0.68 -2.33 7.84
C ILE A 102 -0.86 -1.26 6.77
N PHE A 103 -0.09 -0.16 6.83
CA PHE A 103 -0.10 0.85 5.77
C PHE A 103 0.31 0.26 4.41
N PHE A 104 1.36 -0.56 4.38
CA PHE A 104 1.76 -1.27 3.16
C PHE A 104 0.72 -2.30 2.70
N GLY A 105 0.02 -2.95 3.64
CA GLY A 105 -1.13 -3.80 3.32
C GLY A 105 -2.25 -3.04 2.63
N LEU A 106 -2.56 -1.83 3.10
CA LEU A 106 -3.55 -0.96 2.47
C LEU A 106 -3.11 -0.46 1.09
N ILE A 107 -1.86 0.00 0.95
CA ILE A 107 -1.28 0.41 -0.33
C ILE A 107 -1.40 -0.73 -1.36
N ALA A 108 -1.01 -1.94 -0.98
CA ALA A 108 -1.14 -3.12 -1.83
C ALA A 108 -2.60 -3.42 -2.20
N THR A 109 -3.54 -3.26 -1.27
CA THR A 109 -4.97 -3.45 -1.55
C THR A 109 -5.48 -2.43 -2.57
N LEU A 110 -5.14 -1.15 -2.38
CA LEU A 110 -5.52 -0.09 -3.30
C LEU A 110 -4.91 -0.29 -4.69
N LEU A 111 -3.68 -0.78 -4.79
CA LEU A 111 -3.05 -1.13 -6.06
C LEU A 111 -3.82 -2.24 -6.79
N LEU A 112 -4.20 -3.31 -6.07
CA LEU A 112 -4.99 -4.40 -6.64
C LEU A 112 -6.37 -3.93 -7.09
N ASP A 113 -7.06 -3.14 -6.26
CA ASP A 113 -8.38 -2.58 -6.59
C ASP A 113 -8.31 -1.58 -7.76
N ALA A 114 -7.19 -0.88 -7.93
CA ALA A 114 -6.89 -0.01 -9.07
C ALA A 114 -6.52 -0.80 -10.35
N GLY A 115 -6.54 -2.14 -10.30
CA GLY A 115 -6.30 -3.02 -11.44
C GLY A 115 -4.84 -3.43 -11.64
N ALA A 116 -3.97 -3.27 -10.64
CA ALA A 116 -2.63 -3.84 -10.69
C ALA A 116 -2.66 -5.38 -10.56
N ASN A 117 -1.69 -6.03 -11.19
CA ASN A 117 -1.43 -7.47 -11.09
C ASN A 117 -0.19 -7.70 -10.24
N GLU A 118 -0.36 -8.34 -9.09
CA GLU A 118 0.75 -8.72 -8.22
C GLU A 118 1.50 -9.94 -8.75
N TYR A 119 2.83 -9.94 -8.61
CA TYR A 119 3.64 -11.14 -8.72
C TYR A 119 3.49 -12.00 -7.45
N LEU A 120 2.89 -13.18 -7.55
CA LEU A 120 2.48 -14.01 -6.41
C LEU A 120 3.60 -14.85 -5.75
N GLY A 121 4.86 -14.65 -6.13
CA GLY A 121 5.98 -15.39 -5.52
C GLY A 121 6.66 -14.58 -4.41
N PRO A 122 7.29 -15.24 -3.40
CA PRO A 122 8.04 -14.53 -2.38
C PRO A 122 9.28 -13.89 -3.02
N VAL A 123 9.32 -12.56 -3.11
CA VAL A 123 10.44 -11.82 -3.70
C VAL A 123 11.32 -11.31 -2.57
N VAL A 124 12.63 -11.54 -2.69
CA VAL A 124 13.63 -11.04 -1.76
C VAL A 124 14.74 -10.28 -2.49
N ILE A 125 15.24 -9.22 -1.86
CA ILE A 125 16.51 -8.59 -2.21
C ILE A 125 17.54 -9.09 -1.20
N ASP A 126 18.54 -9.83 -1.67
CA ASP A 126 19.64 -10.27 -0.82
C ASP A 126 20.52 -9.07 -0.49
N GLY A 127 20.71 -8.81 0.81
CA GLY A 127 21.62 -7.80 1.32
C GLY A 127 22.71 -8.37 2.21
N GLY A 128 23.54 -7.49 2.77
CA GLY A 128 24.42 -7.84 3.88
C GLY A 128 23.62 -8.26 5.14
N PRO A 129 24.30 -8.65 6.23
CA PRO A 129 23.61 -9.01 7.48
C PRO A 129 22.64 -7.90 7.95
N GLY A 130 21.35 -8.24 8.03
CA GLY A 130 20.29 -7.30 8.43
C GLY A 130 19.82 -6.34 7.31
N CYS A 131 20.28 -6.52 6.08
CA CYS A 131 19.94 -5.67 4.94
C CYS A 131 19.15 -6.41 3.84
N SER A 132 18.75 -7.66 4.08
CA SER A 132 17.86 -8.37 3.17
C SER A 132 16.43 -7.89 3.40
N SER A 133 15.68 -7.73 2.31
CA SER A 133 14.29 -7.32 2.36
C SER A 133 13.39 -8.25 1.57
N ALA A 134 12.16 -8.40 2.05
CA ALA A 134 11.05 -8.93 1.28
C ALA A 134 10.40 -7.81 0.47
N CYS A 135 10.01 -8.11 -0.77
CA CYS A 135 9.41 -7.16 -1.70
C CYS A 135 8.10 -7.70 -2.26
N ARG A 136 7.24 -6.79 -2.73
CA ARG A 136 6.04 -7.10 -3.51
C ARG A 136 6.07 -6.29 -4.79
N LEU A 137 5.83 -6.95 -5.92
CA LEU A 137 5.89 -6.35 -7.24
C LEU A 137 4.49 -6.27 -7.85
N PHE A 138 4.11 -5.09 -8.32
CA PHE A 138 2.81 -4.82 -8.93
C PHE A 138 2.99 -4.32 -10.36
N PHE A 139 2.22 -4.88 -11.29
CA PHE A 139 2.31 -4.58 -12.72
C PHE A 139 0.97 -4.20 -13.34
N SER A 140 1.00 -3.44 -14.44
CA SER A 140 -0.20 -3.06 -15.20
C SER A 140 0.18 -2.78 -16.65
N GLU A 141 -0.77 -2.97 -17.58
CA GLU A 141 -0.62 -2.51 -18.96
C GLU A 141 -0.55 -0.97 -19.06
N ALA A 142 -1.08 -0.27 -18.05
CA ALA A 142 -1.09 1.19 -17.99
C ALA A 142 -0.74 1.69 -16.56
N PRO A 143 0.53 1.64 -16.15
CA PRO A 143 0.92 1.93 -14.77
C PRO A 143 0.50 3.30 -14.23
N GLU A 144 0.65 4.36 -15.02
CA GLU A 144 0.23 5.72 -14.61
C GLU A 144 -1.28 5.84 -14.39
N ASN A 145 -2.08 5.12 -15.20
CA ASN A 145 -3.54 5.09 -15.02
C ASN A 145 -3.90 4.34 -13.74
N THR A 146 -3.22 3.22 -13.47
CA THR A 146 -3.38 2.47 -12.22
C THR A 146 -3.03 3.32 -11.00
N VAL A 147 -1.93 4.08 -11.02
CA VAL A 147 -1.60 5.02 -9.94
C VAL A 147 -2.69 6.08 -9.79
N THR A 148 -3.16 6.66 -10.88
CA THR A 148 -4.25 7.66 -10.84
C THR A 148 -5.52 7.09 -10.22
N GLU A 149 -5.90 5.86 -10.58
CA GLU A 149 -7.07 5.19 -10.02
C GLU A 149 -6.89 4.86 -8.54
N MET A 150 -5.68 4.48 -8.12
CA MET A 150 -5.34 4.29 -6.71
C MET A 150 -5.60 5.57 -5.88
N TYR A 151 -5.24 6.75 -6.38
CA TYR A 151 -5.57 8.03 -5.73
C TYR A 151 -7.09 8.29 -5.69
N ASN A 152 -7.83 7.94 -6.75
CA ASN A 152 -9.29 8.08 -6.78
C ASN A 152 -9.97 7.17 -5.74
N LEU A 153 -9.50 5.92 -5.62
CA LEU A 153 -9.95 4.97 -4.62
C LEU A 153 -9.66 5.46 -3.20
N LEU A 154 -8.48 6.04 -2.97
CA LEU A 154 -8.15 6.69 -1.71
C LEU A 154 -9.14 7.83 -1.41
N ALA A 155 -9.30 8.79 -2.33
CA ALA A 155 -10.19 9.93 -2.12
C ALA A 155 -11.64 9.50 -1.84
N THR A 156 -12.17 8.51 -2.57
CA THR A 156 -13.54 8.01 -2.36
C THR A 156 -13.69 7.25 -1.05
N THR A 157 -12.69 6.48 -0.65
CA THR A 157 -12.61 5.78 0.64
C THR A 157 -12.78 6.77 1.80
N PHE A 158 -12.06 7.90 1.76
CA PHE A 158 -12.10 8.92 2.82
C PHE A 158 -13.26 9.92 2.72
N THR A 159 -13.78 10.19 1.51
CA THR A 159 -14.92 11.13 1.34
C THR A 159 -16.26 10.53 1.78
N ASN A 160 -16.50 9.25 1.50
CA ASN A 160 -17.77 8.59 1.88
C ASN A 160 -17.96 8.46 3.39
N ALA A 161 -16.88 8.51 4.18
CA ALA A 161 -16.95 8.54 5.64
C ALA A 161 -17.64 9.83 6.17
N THR A 162 -17.48 10.96 5.48
CA THR A 162 -18.04 12.26 5.90
C THR A 162 -19.55 12.41 5.68
N ALA A 163 -20.08 11.80 4.61
CA ALA A 163 -21.49 11.89 4.24
C ALA A 163 -22.40 11.00 5.11
N ALA A 164 -21.89 9.88 5.62
CA ALA A 164 -22.67 8.98 6.48
C ALA A 164 -22.96 9.60 7.87
N THR A 165 -22.11 10.50 8.35
CA THR A 165 -22.27 11.17 9.65
C THR A 165 -23.24 12.37 9.64
N SER A 166 -23.67 12.87 8.48
CA SER A 166 -24.57 14.03 8.38
C SER A 166 -26.07 13.68 8.41
N SER A 167 -26.41 12.41 8.63
CA SER A 167 -27.79 11.89 8.47
C SER A 167 -28.48 11.47 9.77
N ASN A 168 -27.96 11.85 10.95
CA ASN A 168 -28.60 11.60 12.25
C ASN A 168 -28.98 12.89 12.98
#